data_AF-A0A925S5F9-F1
#
_entry.id   AF-A0A925S5F9-F1
#
_cell.length_a   1.000
_cell.length_b   1.000
_cell.length_c   1.000
_cell.angle_alpha   90.00
_cell.angle_beta   90.00
_cell.angle_gamma   90.00
#
_symmetry.space_group_name_H-M   'P 1'
#
loop_
_entity.id
_entity.type
_entity.pdbx_description
1 polymer ?
#
loop_
_entity_poly.entity_id
_entity_poly.type
_entity_poly.pdbx_seq_one_letter_code
_entity_poly.pdbx_strand_id
1 'polypeptide(L)' 'AEQRLHAAARLVGYARQSHEVRSMKFDPEEEFTLARVLTAANAALGPEQAATLVLQGRLLTDDAAEALVAGDAP' A
#
# COMPACT_ATOMS: atom_id res chain seq x y z
N ALA A 1 15.57 -1.46 4.05
CA ALA A 1 14.84 -1.29 2.78
C ALA A 1 13.53 -2.09 2.78
N GLU A 2 13.58 -3.34 3.23
CA GLU A 2 12.44 -4.26 3.31
C GLU A 2 11.24 -3.72 4.11
N GLN A 3 11.43 -3.20 5.34
CA GLN A 3 10.35 -2.60 6.14
C GLN A 3 9.61 -1.46 5.43
N ARG A 4 10.31 -0.65 4.64
CA ARG A 4 9.69 0.42 3.84
C ARG A 4 8.83 -0.15 2.71
N LEU A 5 9.24 -1.27 2.11
CA LEU A 5 8.45 -1.97 1.09
C LEU A 5 7.23 -2.65 1.71
N HIS A 6 7.33 -3.14 2.95
CA HIS A 6 6.18 -3.67 3.70
C HIS A 6 5.14 -2.57 3.97
N ALA A 7 5.59 -1.43 4.50
CA ALA A 7 4.73 -0.28 4.71
C ALA A 7 4.11 0.22 3.41
N ALA A 8 4.90 0.33 2.34
CA ALA A 8 4.42 0.77 1.03
C ALA A 8 3.37 -0.17 0.44
N ALA A 9 3.55 -1.49 0.51
CA ALA A 9 2.56 -2.46 0.05
C ALA A 9 1.23 -2.36 0.82
N ARG A 10 1.30 -2.16 2.14
CA ARG A 10 0.10 -1.90 2.97
C ARG A 10 -0.58 -0.58 2.58
N LEU A 11 0.18 0.48 2.36
CA LEU A 11 -0.35 1.76 1.92
C LEU A 11 -1.02 1.68 0.54
N VAL A 12 -0.52 0.85 -0.38
CA VAL A 12 -1.20 0.58 -1.66
C VAL A 12 -2.58 -0.05 -1.44
N GLY A 13 -2.69 -1.00 -0.51
CA GLY A 13 -3.97 -1.60 -0.13
C GLY A 13 -4.95 -0.60 0.46
N TYR A 14 -4.48 0.23 1.40
CA TYR A 14 -5.26 1.30 2.02
C TYR A 14 -5.72 2.34 0.98
N ALA A 15 -4.84 2.78 0.10
CA ALA A 15 -5.17 3.76 -0.93
C ALA A 15 -6.30 3.25 -1.83
N ARG A 16 -6.19 2.00 -2.30
CA ARG A 16 -7.21 1.35 -3.15
C ARG A 16 -8.55 1.21 -2.43
N GLN A 17 -8.52 0.77 -1.17
CA GLN A 17 -9.74 0.65 -0.35
C GLN A 17 -10.40 2.01 -0.13
N SER A 18 -9.61 3.04 0.17
CA SER A 18 -10.11 4.40 0.41
C SER A 18 -10.76 5.00 -0.82
N HIS A 19 -10.19 4.76 -2.00
CA HIS A 19 -10.76 5.20 -3.28
C HIS A 19 -12.06 4.46 -3.59
N GLU A 20 -12.09 3.14 -3.40
CA GLU A 20 -13.31 2.33 -3.58
C GLU A 20 -14.45 2.81 -2.67
N VAL A 21 -14.17 3.01 -1.37
CA VAL A 21 -15.15 3.48 -0.39
C VAL A 21 -15.65 4.90 -0.72
N ARG A 22 -14.77 5.78 -1.17
CA ARG A 22 -15.12 7.16 -1.53
C ARG A 22 -15.66 7.30 -2.96
N SER A 23 -15.79 6.18 -3.69
CA SER A 23 -16.13 6.16 -5.13
C SER A 23 -15.25 7.09 -5.97
N MET A 24 -13.99 7.27 -5.56
CA MET A 24 -12.99 8.03 -6.28
C MET A 24 -12.23 7.10 -7.22
N LYS A 25 -11.83 7.62 -8.37
CA LYS A 25 -10.93 6.93 -9.28
C LYS A 25 -9.53 7.49 -9.09
N PHE A 26 -8.54 6.63 -9.21
CA PHE A 26 -7.17 7.09 -9.36
C PHE A 26 -7.01 7.77 -10.71
N ASP A 27 -6.28 8.87 -10.70
CA ASP A 27 -5.74 9.42 -11.94
C ASP A 27 -4.63 8.50 -12.49
N PRO A 28 -4.32 8.56 -13.80
CA PRO A 28 -3.35 7.68 -14.44
C PRO A 28 -1.97 7.68 -13.78
N GLU A 29 -1.55 8.84 -13.25
CA GLU A 29 -0.25 8.98 -12.57
C GLU A 29 -0.24 8.28 -11.20
N GLU A 30 -1.35 8.33 -10.48
CA GLU A 30 -1.51 7.63 -9.20
C GLU A 30 -1.55 6.12 -9.43
N GLU A 31 -2.29 5.66 -10.43
CA GLU A 31 -2.35 4.24 -10.79
C GLU A 31 -0.96 3.72 -11.18
N PHE A 32 -0.21 4.48 -11.98
CA PHE A 32 1.17 4.15 -12.34
C PHE A 32 2.09 4.09 -11.12
N THR A 33 1.95 5.03 -10.18
CA THR A 33 2.73 5.06 -8.94
C THR A 33 2.43 3.82 -8.08
N LEU A 34 1.15 3.49 -7.87
CA LEU A 34 0.74 2.30 -7.12
C LEU A 34 1.25 1.01 -7.78
N ALA A 35 1.20 0.93 -9.11
CA ALA A 35 1.72 -0.20 -9.86
C ALA A 35 3.24 -0.36 -9.65
N ARG A 36 4.01 0.74 -9.73
CA ARG A 36 5.47 0.71 -9.50
C ARG A 36 5.82 0.25 -8.08
N VAL A 37 5.11 0.74 -7.08
CA VAL A 37 5.31 0.33 -5.68
C VAL A 37 5.03 -1.16 -5.53
N LEU A 38 3.94 -1.66 -6.11
CA LEU A 38 3.60 -3.08 -6.06
C LEU A 38 4.63 -3.95 -6.81
N THR A 39 5.12 -3.50 -7.96
CA THR A 39 6.22 -4.19 -8.68
C THR A 39 7.48 -4.27 -7.83
N ALA A 40 7.87 -3.17 -7.17
CA ALA A 40 9.05 -3.16 -6.29
C ALA A 40 8.86 -4.08 -5.06
N ALA A 41 7.66 -4.08 -4.47
CA ALA A 41 7.32 -4.99 -3.37
C ALA A 41 7.34 -6.46 -3.82
N ASN A 42 6.77 -6.78 -4.99
CA ASN A 42 6.79 -8.14 -5.55
C ASN A 42 8.22 -8.62 -5.81
N ALA A 43 9.09 -7.76 -6.34
CA ALA A 43 10.47 -8.10 -6.65
C ALA A 43 11.32 -8.35 -5.38
N ALA A 44 11.05 -7.63 -4.30
CA ALA A 44 11.82 -7.73 -3.06
C ALA A 44 11.28 -8.79 -2.09
N LEU A 45 9.96 -8.91 -1.96
CA LEU A 45 9.29 -9.72 -0.93
C LEU A 45 8.70 -11.02 -1.49
N GLY A 46 8.59 -11.12 -2.81
CA GLY A 46 7.81 -12.16 -3.47
C GLY A 46 6.33 -11.77 -3.65
N PRO A 47 5.68 -12.25 -4.72
CA PRO A 47 4.33 -11.84 -5.09
C PRO A 47 3.28 -12.23 -4.05
N GLU A 48 3.42 -13.39 -3.40
CA GLU A 48 2.48 -13.83 -2.36
C GLU A 48 2.53 -12.91 -1.13
N GLN A 49 3.74 -12.60 -0.65
CA GLN A 49 3.90 -11.77 0.54
C GLN A 49 3.47 -10.32 0.29
N ALA A 50 3.81 -9.78 -0.88
CA ALA A 50 3.34 -8.46 -1.29
C ALA A 50 1.80 -8.41 -1.41
N ALA A 51 1.17 -9.45 -1.98
CA ALA A 51 -0.29 -9.55 -2.04
C ALA A 51 -0.92 -9.61 -0.64
N THR A 52 -0.35 -10.39 0.29
CA THR A 52 -0.80 -10.42 1.69
C THR A 52 -0.71 -9.04 2.34
N LEU A 53 0.39 -8.31 2.13
CA LEU A 53 0.57 -6.97 2.69
C LEU A 53 -0.44 -5.97 2.11
N VAL A 54 -0.75 -6.04 0.81
CA VAL A 54 -1.81 -5.24 0.20
C VAL A 54 -3.17 -5.56 0.82
N LEU A 55 -3.49 -6.84 1.03
CA LEU A 55 -4.73 -7.25 1.68
C LEU A 55 -4.82 -6.75 3.13
N GLN A 56 -3.73 -6.84 3.90
CA GLN A 56 -3.64 -6.25 5.24
C GLN A 56 -3.85 -4.73 5.19
N GLY A 57 -3.27 -4.08 4.18
CA GLY A 57 -3.41 -2.66 3.91
C GLY A 57 -4.85 -2.18 3.77
N ARG A 58 -5.71 -3.01 3.15
CA ARG A 58 -7.15 -2.70 3.00
C ARG A 58 -7.89 -2.62 4.33
N LEU A 59 -7.33 -3.17 5.40
CA LEU A 59 -7.92 -3.17 6.74
C LEU A 59 -7.39 -2.03 7.62
N LEU A 60 -6.49 -1.20 7.11
CA LEU A 60 -5.92 -0.10 7.88
C LEU A 60 -6.95 1.02 8.10
N THR A 61 -6.88 1.63 9.28
CA THR A 61 -7.52 2.91 9.58
C THR A 61 -6.66 4.06 9.05
N ASP A 62 -7.25 5.24 8.95
CA ASP A 62 -6.55 6.48 8.58
C ASP A 62 -5.34 6.72 9.51
N ASP A 63 -5.51 6.60 10.83
CA ASP A 63 -4.42 6.73 11.81
C ASP A 63 -3.28 5.72 11.59
N ALA A 64 -3.61 4.46 11.27
CA ALA A 64 -2.61 3.43 11.05
C ALA A 64 -1.86 3.63 9.72
N ALA A 65 -2.54 4.14 8.70
CA ALA A 65 -1.91 4.54 7.44
C ALA A 65 -0.97 5.75 7.66
N GLU A 66 -1.39 6.74 8.45
CA GLU A 66 -0.57 7.90 8.78
C GLU A 66 0.70 7.50 9.56
N ALA A 67 0.57 6.60 10.54
CA ALA A 67 1.72 6.07 11.29
C ALA A 67 2.73 5.34 10.38
N LEU A 68 2.25 4.60 9.38
CA LEU A 68 3.11 3.94 8.38
C LEU A 68 3.86 4.95 7.49
N VAL A 69 3.24 6.09 7.17
CA VAL A 69 3.90 7.18 6.42
C VAL A 69 4.95 7.88 7.28
N ALA A 70 4.64 8.13 8.55
CA ALA A 70 5.57 8.73 9.51
C ALA A 70 6.78 7.83 9.82
N GLY A 71 6.69 6.52 9.53
CA GLY A 71 7.70 5.53 9.90
C GLY A 71 7.68 5.17 11.38
N ASP A 72 6.56 5.47 12.06
CA ASP A 72 6.31 5.23 13.49
C ASP A 72 5.55 3.91 13.73
N ALA A 73 5.41 3.08 12.69
CA ALA A 73 4.81 1.77 12.83
C ALA A 73 5.74 0.85 13.67
N PRO A 74 5.23 0.22 14.76
CA PRO A 74 6.03 -0.63 15.64
C PRO A 74 6.55 -1.90 14.95
#